data_AF-A0A660SZQ8-F1
#
_entry.id   AF-A0A660SZQ8-F1
#
_cell.length_a   1.000
_cell.length_b   1.000
_cell.length_c   1.000
_cell.angle_alpha   90.00
_cell.angle_beta   90.00
_cell.angle_gamma   90.00
#
_symmetry.space_group_name_H-M   'P 1'
#
loop_
_entity.id
_entity.type
_entity.pdbx_description
1 polymer ?
#
loop_
_entity_poly.entity_id
_entity_poly.type
_entity_poly.pdbx_seq_one_letter_code
_entity_poly.pdbx_strand_id
1 'polypeptide(L)'
;EISKLDRFLFSCDDEAQVYLFKHTKDASYLERSIEIYPENPILFYLTGVCCGYMAKAQEDPDKQSHYLNLSEKYYKHALSIDPSYSDALYGLSVLYVFELNKPESSVSLLKRLLVKEKENTDAMFLLARAYYEMSQYERAIEMYNRIEKSAGSKIKKEEAERNKKKVEAEIYGK
;
A
#
# COMPACT_ATOMS: atom_id res chain seq x y z
N GLU A 1 21.20 -9.18 -29.92
CA GLU A 1 19.89 -9.41 -30.58
C GLU A 1 18.83 -9.52 -29.50
N ILE A 2 17.76 -8.76 -29.65
CA ILE A 2 16.61 -8.78 -28.73
C ILE A 2 15.92 -10.14 -28.91
N SER A 3 15.75 -10.88 -27.80
CA SER A 3 15.29 -12.26 -27.82
C SER A 3 13.83 -12.35 -28.30
N LYS A 4 13.39 -13.52 -28.77
CA LYS A 4 11.96 -13.74 -29.12
C LYS A 4 11.02 -13.46 -27.93
N LEU A 5 11.53 -13.54 -26.71
CA LEU A 5 10.81 -13.21 -25.47
C LEU A 5 10.57 -11.70 -25.34
N ASP A 6 11.55 -10.89 -25.69
CA ASP A 6 11.44 -9.43 -25.64
C ASP A 6 10.40 -8.92 -26.64
N ARG A 7 10.26 -9.54 -27.82
CA ARG A 7 9.18 -9.19 -28.79
C ARG A 7 7.78 -9.56 -28.30
N PHE A 8 7.66 -10.59 -27.45
CA PHE A 8 6.39 -11.00 -26.85
C PHE A 8 5.94 -10.02 -25.76
N LEU A 9 6.91 -9.47 -25.00
CA LEU A 9 6.68 -8.41 -24.01
C LEU A 9 6.25 -7.07 -24.63
N PHE A 10 6.49 -6.86 -25.93
CA PHE A 10 6.12 -5.63 -26.66
C PHE A 10 4.65 -5.55 -27.08
N SER A 11 3.87 -6.64 -27.04
CA SER A 11 2.50 -6.65 -27.60
C SER A 11 1.38 -6.68 -26.56
N CYS A 12 1.68 -6.89 -25.27
CA CYS A 12 0.67 -7.12 -24.24
C CYS A 12 1.11 -6.48 -22.92
N ASP A 13 0.61 -5.28 -22.63
CA ASP A 13 0.80 -4.60 -21.32
C ASP A 13 0.42 -5.50 -20.13
N ASP A 14 -0.52 -6.44 -20.33
CA ASP A 14 -0.98 -7.37 -19.31
C ASP A 14 -0.03 -8.58 -19.09
N GLU A 15 0.65 -9.06 -20.13
CA GLU A 15 1.53 -10.24 -20.00
C GLU A 15 2.87 -9.88 -19.36
N ALA A 16 3.39 -8.67 -19.60
CA ALA A 16 4.56 -8.16 -18.90
C ALA A 16 4.28 -8.04 -17.38
N GLN A 17 3.10 -7.54 -17.00
CA GLN A 17 2.67 -7.50 -15.59
C GLN A 17 2.50 -8.88 -14.97
N VAL A 18 1.86 -9.84 -15.67
CA VAL A 18 1.68 -11.22 -15.18
C VAL A 18 3.02 -11.96 -15.07
N TYR A 19 3.94 -11.72 -16.00
CA TYR A 19 5.28 -12.30 -15.98
C TYR A 19 6.13 -11.71 -14.86
N LEU A 20 6.11 -10.38 -14.69
CA LEU A 20 6.74 -9.69 -13.58
C LEU A 20 6.17 -10.13 -12.24
N PHE A 21 4.84 -10.23 -12.10
CA PHE A 21 4.17 -10.74 -10.89
C PHE A 21 4.69 -12.14 -10.50
N LYS A 22 4.81 -13.05 -11.47
CA LYS A 22 5.34 -14.41 -11.26
C LYS A 22 6.83 -14.45 -10.92
N HIS A 23 7.61 -13.42 -11.27
CA HIS A 23 9.06 -13.37 -11.08
C HIS A 23 9.55 -12.23 -10.16
N THR A 24 8.63 -11.53 -9.48
CA THR A 24 8.87 -10.42 -8.54
C THR A 24 9.83 -10.74 -7.39
N LYS A 25 10.10 -12.02 -7.12
CA LYS A 25 11.07 -12.43 -6.10
C LYS A 25 12.53 -12.13 -6.50
N ASP A 26 12.79 -11.86 -7.77
CA ASP A 26 14.12 -11.54 -8.26
C ASP A 26 14.21 -10.06 -8.63
N ALA A 27 14.90 -9.30 -7.76
CA ALA A 27 15.07 -7.86 -7.89
C ALA A 27 15.74 -7.45 -9.22
N SER A 28 16.54 -8.33 -9.81
CA SER A 28 17.26 -8.05 -11.06
C SER A 28 16.32 -7.84 -12.27
N TYR A 29 15.14 -8.47 -12.27
CA TYR A 29 14.16 -8.28 -13.33
C TYR A 29 13.48 -6.93 -13.23
N LEU A 30 13.15 -6.48 -12.02
CA LEU A 30 12.52 -5.18 -11.80
C LEU A 30 13.47 -4.03 -12.16
N GLU A 31 14.76 -4.15 -11.81
CA GLU A 31 15.79 -3.18 -12.20
C GLU A 31 15.88 -3.03 -13.71
N ARG A 32 16.00 -4.14 -14.45
CA ARG A 32 16.05 -4.13 -15.92
C ARG A 32 14.75 -3.61 -16.54
N SER A 33 13.59 -3.95 -15.97
CA SER A 33 12.32 -3.43 -16.46
C SER A 33 12.18 -1.92 -16.26
N ILE A 34 12.69 -1.37 -15.16
CA ILE A 34 12.71 0.09 -14.93
C ILE A 34 13.60 0.80 -15.95
N GLU A 35 14.73 0.21 -16.36
CA GLU A 35 15.57 0.78 -17.42
C GLU A 35 14.85 0.85 -18.77
N ILE A 36 14.06 -0.17 -19.09
CA ILE A 36 13.33 -0.25 -20.36
C ILE A 36 12.06 0.62 -20.32
N TYR A 37 11.38 0.68 -19.18
CA TYR A 37 10.10 1.39 -18.99
C TYR A 37 10.14 2.34 -17.79
N PRO A 38 10.94 3.42 -17.84
CA PRO A 38 11.17 4.31 -16.70
C PRO A 38 9.95 5.15 -16.31
N GLU A 39 8.92 5.22 -17.15
CA GLU A 39 7.68 5.96 -16.89
C GLU A 39 6.52 5.05 -16.50
N ASN A 40 6.76 3.76 -16.20
CA ASN A 40 5.70 2.84 -15.78
C ASN A 40 5.56 2.82 -14.24
N PRO A 41 4.51 3.42 -13.65
CA PRO A 41 4.36 3.52 -12.20
C PRO A 41 4.19 2.16 -11.51
N ILE A 42 3.71 1.15 -12.24
CA ILE A 42 3.49 -0.22 -11.72
C ILE A 42 4.82 -0.88 -11.40
N LEU A 43 5.87 -0.67 -12.21
CA LEU A 43 7.19 -1.24 -11.96
C LEU A 43 7.81 -0.70 -10.67
N PHE A 44 7.69 0.61 -10.43
CA PHE A 44 8.15 1.23 -9.19
C PHE A 44 7.31 0.77 -7.99
N TYR A 45 5.98 0.64 -8.14
CA TYR A 45 5.14 0.06 -7.10
C TYR A 45 5.56 -1.37 -6.74
N LEU A 46 5.71 -2.26 -7.72
CA LEU A 46 6.13 -3.65 -7.50
C LEU A 46 7.51 -3.71 -6.85
N THR A 47 8.43 -2.84 -7.26
CA THR A 47 9.75 -2.74 -6.62
C THR A 47 9.64 -2.27 -5.16
N GLY A 48 8.76 -1.31 -4.88
CA GLY A 48 8.44 -0.88 -3.52
C GLY A 48 7.91 -2.01 -2.65
N VAL A 49 7.01 -2.83 -3.20
CA VAL A 49 6.47 -4.04 -2.54
C VAL A 49 7.59 -5.05 -2.27
N CYS A 50 8.45 -5.35 -3.26
CA CYS A 50 9.56 -6.26 -3.10
C CYS A 50 10.55 -5.80 -2.04
N CYS A 51 10.91 -4.51 -2.02
CA CYS A 51 11.74 -3.95 -0.95
C CYS A 51 11.07 -4.11 0.43
N GLY A 52 9.76 -3.91 0.52
CA GLY A 52 9.02 -4.13 1.78
C GLY A 52 9.09 -5.58 2.26
N TYR A 53 8.99 -6.56 1.36
CA TYR A 53 9.21 -7.98 1.69
C TYR A 53 10.65 -8.27 2.10
N MET A 54 11.64 -7.70 1.39
CA MET A 54 13.05 -7.87 1.73
C MET A 54 13.35 -7.31 3.11
N ALA A 55 12.79 -6.16 3.48
CA ALA A 55 12.90 -5.59 4.82
C ALA A 55 12.43 -6.56 5.91
N LYS A 56 11.25 -7.18 5.72
CA LYS A 56 10.70 -8.16 6.68
C LYS A 56 11.51 -9.45 6.80
N ALA A 57 12.30 -9.77 5.78
CA ALA A 57 13.17 -10.94 5.78
C ALA A 57 14.55 -10.68 6.41
N GLN A 58 14.91 -9.43 6.69
CA GLN A 58 16.20 -9.11 7.31
C GLN A 58 16.13 -9.23 8.83
N GLU A 59 17.13 -9.91 9.41
CA GLU A 59 17.37 -9.91 10.86
C GLU A 59 18.24 -8.71 11.31
N ASP A 60 19.07 -8.21 10.39
CA ASP A 60 19.95 -7.06 10.62
C ASP A 60 19.14 -5.75 10.53
N PRO A 61 19.05 -4.97 11.62
CA PRO A 61 18.27 -3.73 11.65
C PRO A 61 18.72 -2.69 10.62
N ASP A 62 20.00 -2.63 10.30
CA ASP A 62 20.52 -1.66 9.32
C ASP A 62 20.07 -2.03 7.91
N LYS A 63 20.09 -3.33 7.58
CA LYS A 63 19.57 -3.84 6.29
C LYS A 63 18.06 -3.71 6.22
N GLN A 64 17.35 -3.98 7.32
CA GLN A 64 15.91 -3.77 7.39
C GLN A 64 15.57 -2.31 7.09
N SER A 65 16.22 -1.35 7.78
CA SER A 65 16.02 0.08 7.56
C SER A 65 16.35 0.50 6.13
N HIS A 66 17.44 -0.03 5.56
CA HIS A 66 17.80 0.20 4.16
C HIS A 66 16.66 -0.19 3.19
N TYR A 67 16.09 -1.39 3.34
CA TYR A 67 15.01 -1.84 2.48
C TYR A 67 13.68 -1.09 2.72
N LEU A 68 13.38 -0.67 3.95
CA LEU A 68 12.22 0.19 4.22
C LEU A 68 12.36 1.55 3.53
N ASN A 69 13.56 2.14 3.54
CA ASN A 69 13.84 3.39 2.84
C ASN A 69 13.73 3.24 1.31
N LEU A 70 14.21 2.12 0.75
CA LEU A 70 14.02 1.81 -0.66
C LEU A 70 12.53 1.64 -1.00
N SER A 71 11.78 0.91 -0.18
CA SER A 71 10.34 0.71 -0.35
C SER A 71 9.60 2.06 -0.41
N GLU A 72 9.87 2.95 0.55
CA GLU A 72 9.30 4.31 0.57
C GLU A 72 9.67 5.10 -0.70
N LYS A 73 10.96 5.05 -1.12
CA LYS A 73 11.45 5.75 -2.32
C LYS A 73 10.72 5.28 -3.57
N TYR A 74 10.58 3.97 -3.76
CA TYR A 74 9.96 3.38 -4.94
C TYR A 74 8.45 3.66 -5.01
N TYR A 75 7.72 3.59 -3.89
CA TYR A 75 6.32 4.02 -3.88
C TYR A 75 6.16 5.51 -4.20
N LYS A 76 7.02 6.38 -3.63
CA LYS A 76 6.99 7.81 -3.96
C LYS A 76 7.27 8.07 -5.43
N HIS A 77 8.16 7.29 -6.05
CA HIS A 77 8.43 7.42 -7.48
C HIS A 77 7.22 7.01 -8.32
N ALA A 78 6.57 5.88 -8.00
CA ALA A 78 5.31 5.49 -8.63
C ALA A 78 4.26 6.62 -8.57
N LEU A 79 4.13 7.27 -7.41
CA LEU A 79 3.21 8.39 -7.21
C LEU A 79 3.65 9.71 -7.86
N SER A 80 4.93 9.84 -8.22
CA SER A 80 5.41 11.00 -9.00
C SER A 80 5.06 10.86 -10.49
N ILE A 81 4.96 9.62 -10.97
CA ILE A 81 4.55 9.29 -12.34
C ILE A 81 3.01 9.32 -12.45
N ASP A 82 2.31 8.58 -11.58
CA ASP A 82 0.85 8.62 -11.46
C ASP A 82 0.42 8.96 -10.03
N PRO A 83 0.09 10.25 -9.76
CA PRO A 83 -0.40 10.69 -8.45
C PRO A 83 -1.73 10.05 -8.02
N SER A 84 -2.46 9.40 -8.92
CA SER A 84 -3.74 8.75 -8.62
C SER A 84 -3.64 7.23 -8.51
N TYR A 85 -2.42 6.68 -8.54
CA TYR A 85 -2.22 5.24 -8.57
C TYR A 85 -2.62 4.59 -7.23
N SER A 86 -3.75 3.91 -7.23
CA SER A 86 -4.42 3.40 -6.03
C SER A 86 -3.55 2.46 -5.21
N ASP A 87 -2.87 1.52 -5.87
CA ASP A 87 -2.04 0.51 -5.19
C ASP A 87 -0.83 1.14 -4.51
N ALA A 88 -0.19 2.14 -5.14
CA ALA A 88 0.92 2.86 -4.55
C ALA A 88 0.48 3.76 -3.39
N LEU A 89 -0.70 4.41 -3.50
CA LEU A 89 -1.28 5.16 -2.38
C LEU A 89 -1.54 4.25 -1.18
N TYR A 90 -2.13 3.08 -1.41
CA TYR A 90 -2.41 2.10 -0.37
C TYR A 90 -1.13 1.50 0.23
N GLY A 91 -0.21 1.00 -0.62
CA GLY A 91 1.04 0.36 -0.21
C GLY A 91 1.96 1.28 0.60
N LEU A 92 2.11 2.55 0.18
CA LEU A 92 2.87 3.54 0.95
C LEU A 92 2.19 3.86 2.29
N SER A 93 0.86 3.89 2.32
CA SER A 93 0.10 4.10 3.56
C SER A 93 0.30 2.95 4.56
N VAL A 94 0.30 1.70 4.07
CA VAL A 94 0.61 0.52 4.90
C VAL A 94 2.01 0.63 5.47
N LEU A 95 3.01 0.96 4.64
CA LEU A 95 4.40 1.14 5.06
C LEU A 95 4.51 2.21 6.16
N TYR A 96 3.82 3.34 6.00
CA TYR A 96 3.80 4.41 6.99
C TYR A 96 3.14 4.05 8.31
N VAL A 97 2.02 3.35 8.28
CA VAL A 97 1.30 2.99 9.51
C VAL A 97 2.05 1.90 10.29
N PHE A 98 2.55 0.86 9.62
CA PHE A 98 3.00 -0.34 10.31
C PHE A 98 4.52 -0.47 10.44
N GLU A 99 5.29 0.09 9.51
CA GLU A 99 6.74 -0.17 9.45
C GLU A 99 7.58 1.06 9.81
N LEU A 100 7.09 2.26 9.50
CA LEU A 100 7.83 3.52 9.69
C LEU A 100 7.31 4.40 10.82
N ASN A 101 6.21 4.01 11.48
CA ASN A 101 5.57 4.78 12.56
C ASN A 101 5.29 6.25 12.17
N LYS A 102 4.72 6.45 10.98
CA LYS A 102 4.36 7.76 10.38
C LYS A 102 2.86 7.83 10.03
N PRO A 103 1.93 7.55 10.95
CA PRO A 103 0.49 7.51 10.65
C PRO A 103 -0.05 8.83 10.09
N GLU A 104 0.52 9.98 10.44
CA GLU A 104 0.12 11.30 9.92
C GLU A 104 0.32 11.38 8.41
N SER A 105 1.41 10.79 7.91
CA SER A 105 1.75 10.81 6.49
C SER A 105 0.78 9.95 5.67
N SER A 106 0.25 8.87 6.24
CA SER A 106 -0.68 7.96 5.55
C SER A 106 -2.07 8.58 5.37
N VAL A 107 -2.52 9.44 6.29
CA VAL A 107 -3.85 10.07 6.24
C VAL A 107 -4.08 10.81 4.92
N SER A 108 -3.08 11.56 4.43
CA SER A 108 -3.20 12.31 3.18
C SER A 108 -3.32 11.40 1.95
N LEU A 109 -2.58 10.28 1.94
CA LEU A 109 -2.58 9.30 0.87
C LEU A 109 -3.90 8.51 0.83
N LEU A 110 -4.38 8.07 1.99
CA LEU A 110 -5.64 7.33 2.11
C LEU A 110 -6.86 8.20 1.78
N LYS A 111 -6.83 9.49 2.16
CA LYS A 111 -7.86 10.44 1.72
C LYS A 111 -7.90 10.59 0.21
N ARG A 112 -6.73 10.71 -0.45
CA ARG A 112 -6.64 10.74 -1.92
C ARG A 112 -7.20 9.47 -2.56
N LEU A 113 -6.84 8.30 -2.02
CA LEU A 113 -7.37 7.01 -2.48
C LEU A 113 -8.91 6.95 -2.37
N LEU A 114 -9.45 7.34 -1.21
CA LEU A 114 -10.90 7.32 -0.94
C LEU A 114 -11.71 8.38 -1.71
N VAL A 115 -11.07 9.36 -2.36
CA VAL A 115 -11.76 10.26 -3.31
C VAL A 115 -12.19 9.49 -4.56
N LYS A 116 -11.33 8.61 -5.07
CA LYS A 116 -11.57 7.76 -6.25
C LYS A 116 -12.36 6.52 -5.88
N GLU A 117 -11.98 5.86 -4.79
CA GLU A 117 -12.53 4.58 -4.37
C GLU A 117 -13.32 4.74 -3.07
N LYS A 118 -14.46 5.42 -3.18
CA LYS A 118 -15.27 5.84 -2.03
C LYS A 118 -15.75 4.71 -1.13
N GLU A 119 -15.78 3.48 -1.65
CA GLU A 119 -16.23 2.26 -0.97
C GLU A 119 -15.09 1.27 -0.68
N ASN A 120 -13.82 1.68 -0.87
CA ASN A 120 -12.68 0.83 -0.54
C ASN A 120 -12.57 0.66 0.98
N THR A 121 -13.16 -0.42 1.47
CA THR A 121 -13.21 -0.79 2.88
C THR A 121 -11.83 -1.03 3.48
N ASP A 122 -10.86 -1.55 2.71
CA ASP A 122 -9.50 -1.79 3.20
C ASP A 122 -8.76 -0.47 3.46
N ALA A 123 -8.91 0.50 2.55
CA ALA A 123 -8.42 1.86 2.75
C ALA A 123 -9.09 2.56 3.94
N MET A 124 -10.40 2.33 4.16
CA MET A 124 -11.10 2.86 5.34
C MET A 124 -10.59 2.25 6.64
N PHE A 125 -10.35 0.94 6.68
CA PHE A 125 -9.78 0.26 7.85
C PHE A 125 -8.39 0.81 8.18
N LEU A 126 -7.55 0.97 7.16
CA LEU A 126 -6.22 1.51 7.33
C LEU A 126 -6.23 2.97 7.78
N LEU A 127 -7.18 3.78 7.28
CA LEU A 127 -7.34 5.16 7.72
C LEU A 127 -7.86 5.23 9.16
N ALA A 128 -8.77 4.34 9.54
CA ALA A 128 -9.20 4.20 10.93
C ALA A 128 -8.02 3.84 11.84
N ARG A 129 -7.15 2.93 11.39
CA ARG A 129 -5.94 2.56 12.12
C ARG A 129 -4.98 3.74 12.25
N ALA A 130 -4.73 4.48 11.19
CA ALA A 130 -3.88 5.67 11.23
C ALA A 130 -4.41 6.71 12.24
N TYR A 131 -5.73 6.98 12.23
CA TYR A 131 -6.35 7.86 13.21
C TYR A 131 -6.24 7.33 14.64
N TYR A 132 -6.37 6.01 14.84
CA TYR A 132 -6.21 5.40 16.15
C TYR A 132 -4.78 5.58 16.71
N GLU A 133 -3.74 5.34 15.91
CA GLU A 133 -2.33 5.56 16.31
C GLU A 133 -2.06 7.02 16.68
N MET A 134 -2.78 7.95 16.07
CA MET A 134 -2.70 9.39 16.35
C MET A 134 -3.62 9.83 17.50
N SER A 135 -4.23 8.89 18.23
CA SER A 135 -5.25 9.13 19.26
C SER A 135 -6.46 9.96 18.80
N GLN A 136 -6.72 10.01 17.49
CA GLN A 136 -7.89 10.69 16.90
C GLN A 136 -9.08 9.72 16.85
N TYR A 137 -9.52 9.28 18.02
CA TYR A 137 -10.45 8.17 18.19
C TYR A 137 -11.82 8.43 17.54
N GLU A 138 -12.34 9.65 17.60
CA GLU A 138 -13.62 10.01 16.97
C GLU A 138 -13.56 9.83 15.44
N ARG A 139 -12.43 10.17 14.82
CA ARG A 139 -12.22 9.99 13.38
C ARG A 139 -12.04 8.52 13.01
N ALA A 140 -11.40 7.73 13.87
CA ALA A 140 -11.34 6.28 13.68
C ALA A 140 -12.74 5.65 13.71
N ILE A 141 -13.58 6.04 14.68
CA ILE A 141 -14.99 5.62 14.79
C ILE A 141 -15.79 6.04 13.56
N GLU A 142 -15.59 7.25 13.03
CA GLU A 142 -16.24 7.70 11.80
C GLU A 142 -15.95 6.76 10.62
N MET A 143 -14.70 6.31 10.47
CA MET A 143 -14.33 5.38 9.40
C MET A 143 -14.99 4.01 9.58
N TYR A 144 -15.06 3.48 10.80
CA TYR A 144 -15.77 2.22 11.07
C TYR A 144 -17.27 2.34 10.78
N ASN A 145 -17.91 3.45 11.17
CA ASN A 145 -19.31 3.72 10.83
C ASN A 145 -19.55 3.76 9.32
N ARG A 146 -18.60 4.28 8.53
CA ARG A 146 -18.69 4.25 7.07
C ARG A 146 -18.62 2.83 6.53
N ILE A 147 -17.71 1.99 7.04
CA ILE A 147 -17.60 0.58 6.64
C ILE A 147 -18.89 -0.17 6.94
N GLU A 148 -19.49 0.00 8.12
CA GLU A 148 -20.77 -0.65 8.49
C GLU A 148 -21.91 -0.30 7.51
N LYS A 149 -21.92 0.94 7.01
CA LYS A 149 -22.93 1.44 6.07
C LYS A 149 -22.68 0.97 4.64
N SER A 150 -21.43 1.03 4.15
CA SER A 150 -21.12 0.82 2.73
C SER A 150 -20.60 -0.57 2.38
N ALA A 151 -20.10 -1.36 3.34
CA ALA A 151 -19.55 -2.68 3.02
C ALA A 151 -20.64 -3.64 2.54
N GLY A 152 -20.43 -4.33 1.42
CA GLY A 152 -21.27 -5.46 1.02
C GLY A 152 -21.02 -6.74 1.84
N SER A 153 -19.87 -6.83 2.50
CA SER A 153 -19.43 -8.02 3.25
C SER A 153 -19.83 -7.96 4.73
N LYS A 154 -20.61 -8.95 5.18
CA LYS A 154 -20.96 -9.12 6.60
C LYS A 154 -19.72 -9.24 7.49
N ILE A 155 -18.69 -9.96 7.04
CA ILE A 155 -17.43 -10.17 7.79
C ILE A 155 -16.75 -8.81 8.07
N LYS A 156 -16.65 -7.95 7.04
CA LYS A 156 -16.05 -6.62 7.20
C LYS A 156 -16.86 -5.71 8.12
N LYS A 157 -18.21 -5.83 8.11
CA LYS A 157 -19.06 -5.07 9.05
C LYS A 157 -18.82 -5.50 10.49
N GLU A 158 -18.81 -6.80 10.76
CA GLU A 158 -18.55 -7.33 12.10
C GLU A 158 -17.13 -6.98 12.60
N GLU A 159 -16.16 -6.97 11.69
CA GLU A 159 -14.80 -6.51 12.01
C GLU A 159 -14.75 -5.02 12.37
N ALA A 160 -15.43 -4.18 11.60
CA ALA A 160 -15.55 -2.75 11.90
C ALA A 160 -16.21 -2.51 13.25
N GLU A 161 -17.29 -3.22 13.55
CA GLU A 161 -17.99 -3.12 14.83
C GLU A 161 -17.08 -3.52 16.01
N ARG A 162 -16.35 -4.64 15.88
CA ARG A 162 -15.39 -5.09 16.92
C ARG A 162 -14.28 -4.06 17.14
N ASN A 163 -13.71 -3.52 16.06
CA ASN A 163 -12.63 -2.54 16.18
C ASN A 163 -13.14 -1.23 16.76
N LYS A 164 -14.33 -0.76 16.35
CA LYS A 164 -15.00 0.40 16.92
C LYS A 164 -15.22 0.27 18.42
N LYS A 165 -15.75 -0.87 18.90
CA LYS A 165 -15.93 -1.15 20.34
C LYS A 165 -14.64 -1.03 21.14
N LYS A 166 -13.50 -1.46 20.58
CA LYS A 166 -12.19 -1.28 21.23
C LYS A 166 -11.82 0.19 21.36
N VAL A 167 -12.03 0.98 20.30
CA VAL A 167 -11.77 2.43 20.34
C VAL A 167 -12.70 3.15 21.32
N GLU A 168 -13.98 2.77 21.37
CA GLU A 168 -14.93 3.33 22.34
C GLU A 168 -14.53 3.02 23.78
N ALA A 169 -14.03 1.81 24.04
CA ALA A 169 -13.52 1.43 25.36
C ALA A 169 -12.29 2.27 25.77
N GLU A 170 -11.42 2.68 24.84
CA GLU A 170 -10.29 3.58 25.13
C GLU A 170 -10.74 5.00 25.51
N ILE A 171 -11.87 5.48 24.94
CA ILE A 171 -12.44 6.81 25.26
C ILE A 171 -13.17 6.77 26.60
N TYR A 172 -14.06 5.79 26.80
CA TYR A 172 -15.04 5.77 27.90
C TYR A 172 -14.68 4.83 29.05
N GLY A 173 -13.62 4.04 28.92
CA GLY A 173 -13.15 3.09 29.93
C GLY A 173 -12.16 3.69 30.95
N LYS A 174 -11.95 5.02 30.91
CA LYS A 174 -11.20 5.79 31.92
C LYS A 174 -12.15 6.57 32.80
#